data_AF-A0A3E5EEN6-F1
#
_entry.id   AF-A0A3E5EEN6-F1
#
_cell.length_a   1.000
_cell.length_b   1.000
_cell.length_c   1.000
_cell.angle_alpha   90.00
_cell.angle_beta   90.00
_cell.angle_gamma   90.00
#
_symmetry.space_group_name_H-M   'P 1'
#
loop_
_entity.id
_entity.type
_entity.pdbx_description
1 polymer ?
#
loop_
_entity_poly.entity_id
_entity_poly.type
_entity_poly.pdbx_seq_one_letter_code
_entity_poly.pdbx_strand_id
1 'polypeptide(L)'
;MQIVTTREFRANQKKYFELAETETVFVTRKNKRPIVINVAEDDYIPKRDLVGELRGALQQVKDHMDGKIKLKSLDELIDEL
;
A
#
# COMPACT_ATOMS: atom_id res chain seq x y z
N MET A 1 -6.23 18.57 18.15
CA MET A 1 -7.15 17.54 17.59
C MET A 1 -8.25 18.25 16.82
N GLN A 2 -8.47 17.88 15.56
CA GLN A 2 -9.50 18.49 14.70
C GLN A 2 -10.45 17.45 14.11
N ILE A 3 -11.73 17.79 13.97
CA ILE A 3 -12.76 16.94 13.38
C ILE A 3 -13.43 17.69 12.23
N VAL A 4 -13.33 17.16 11.02
CA VAL A 4 -13.80 17.79 9.78
C VAL A 4 -14.72 16.87 8.99
N THR A 5 -15.53 17.45 8.11
CA THR A 5 -16.37 16.67 7.20
C THR A 5 -15.58 16.24 5.96
N THR A 6 -16.03 15.18 5.27
CA THR A 6 -15.42 14.81 3.98
C THR A 6 -15.54 15.91 2.91
N ARG A 7 -16.51 16.83 3.02
CA ARG A 7 -16.66 17.96 2.08
C ARG A 7 -15.60 19.02 2.34
N GLU A 8 -15.45 19.41 3.60
CA GLU A 8 -14.49 20.40 4.05
C GLU A 8 -13.05 19.94 3.80
N PHE A 9 -12.76 18.68 4.11
CA PHE A 9 -11.45 18.08 3.88
C PHE A 9 -11.03 18.16 2.40
N ARG A 10 -11.96 17.84 1.48
CA ARG A 10 -11.68 17.91 0.03
C ARG A 10 -11.45 19.34 -0.46
N ALA A 11 -12.20 20.29 0.06
CA ALA A 11 -12.07 21.69 -0.34
C ALA A 11 -10.76 22.33 0.14
N ASN A 12 -10.18 21.84 1.26
CA ASN A 12 -8.98 22.42 1.87
C ASN A 12 -7.90 21.37 2.16
N GLN A 13 -7.70 20.42 1.23
CA GLN A 13 -6.86 19.24 1.48
C GLN A 13 -5.44 19.60 1.94
N LYS A 14 -4.79 20.54 1.26
CA LYS A 14 -3.43 21.01 1.59
C LYS A 14 -3.30 21.46 3.05
N LYS A 15 -4.25 22.29 3.51
CA LYS A 15 -4.30 22.78 4.90
C LYS A 15 -4.35 21.64 5.91
N TYR A 16 -5.15 20.61 5.66
CA TYR A 16 -5.27 19.49 6.61
C TYR A 16 -4.10 18.52 6.56
N PHE A 17 -3.35 18.46 5.46
CA PHE A 17 -2.07 17.75 5.42
C PHE A 17 -1.00 18.45 6.26
N GLU A 18 -0.85 19.77 6.11
CA GLU A 18 0.05 20.57 6.94
C GLU A 18 -0.34 20.48 8.42
N LEU A 19 -1.65 20.52 8.72
CA LEU A 19 -2.13 20.37 10.09
C LEU A 19 -1.87 18.97 10.66
N ALA A 20 -1.93 17.94 9.82
CA ALA A 20 -1.68 16.55 10.24
C ALA A 20 -0.22 16.29 10.66
N GLU A 21 0.72 17.19 10.33
CA GLU A 21 2.10 17.14 10.82
C GLU A 21 2.21 17.45 12.32
N THR A 22 1.27 18.22 12.87
CA THR A 22 1.33 18.71 14.25
C THR A 22 0.18 18.19 15.11
N GLU A 23 -0.97 17.88 14.51
CA GLU A 23 -2.16 17.42 15.22
C GLU A 23 -2.92 16.32 14.48
N THR A 24 -3.59 15.44 15.22
CA THR A 24 -4.47 14.44 14.65
C THR A 24 -5.74 15.07 14.04
N VAL A 25 -6.03 14.74 12.78
CA VAL A 25 -7.24 15.17 12.06
C VAL A 25 -8.18 13.98 11.83
N PHE A 26 -9.44 14.11 12.25
CA PHE A 26 -10.50 13.13 12.00
C PHE A 26 -11.41 13.60 10.87
N VAL A 27 -11.54 12.79 9.83
CA VAL A 27 -12.47 13.03 8.71
C VAL A 27 -13.72 12.19 8.90
N THR A 28 -14.81 12.85 9.30
CA THR A 28 -16.13 12.24 9.43
C THR A 28 -16.73 11.94 8.06
N ARG A 29 -17.53 10.86 7.98
CA ARG A 29 -18.11 10.35 6.74
C ARG A 29 -19.56 9.95 6.97
N LYS A 30 -20.44 10.32 6.03
CA LYS A 30 -21.85 9.93 6.08
C LYS A 30 -21.97 8.40 6.04
N ASN A 31 -22.60 7.82 7.06
CA ASN A 31 -22.85 6.38 7.20
C ASN A 31 -21.61 5.47 7.08
N LYS A 32 -20.42 5.99 7.38
CA LYS A 32 -19.15 5.24 7.36
C LYS A 32 -18.31 5.62 8.57
N ARG A 33 -17.37 4.75 8.93
CA ARG A 33 -16.41 5.04 9.99
C ARG A 33 -15.55 6.27 9.62
N PRO A 34 -15.23 7.14 10.59
CA PRO A 34 -14.32 8.25 10.37
C PRO A 34 -12.92 7.74 10.01
N ILE A 35 -12.17 8.56 9.27
CA ILE A 35 -10.77 8.30 8.92
C ILE A 35 -9.90 9.20 9.81
N VAL A 36 -8.76 8.68 10.25
CA VAL A 36 -7.74 9.48 10.94
C VAL A 36 -6.65 9.81 9.93
N ILE A 37 -6.22 11.06 9.92
CA ILE A 37 -5.08 11.54 9.15
C ILE A 37 -4.01 12.00 10.14
N ASN A 38 -2.84 11.40 9.99
CA ASN A 38 -1.62 11.69 10.69
C ASN A 38 -0.45 11.45 9.72
N VAL A 39 0.68 12.08 9.97
CA VAL A 39 1.91 11.76 9.25
C VAL A 39 2.32 10.33 9.58
N ALA A 40 2.57 9.54 8.54
CA ALA A 40 3.18 8.23 8.68
C ALA A 40 4.67 8.42 8.99
N GLU A 41 5.19 7.62 9.93
CA GLU A 41 6.64 7.51 10.08
C GLU A 41 7.22 6.85 8.80
N ASP A 42 8.47 7.17 8.45
CA ASP A 42 9.15 6.63 7.25
C ASP A 42 9.18 5.10 7.24
N ASP A 43 9.11 4.49 8.42
CA ASP A 43 9.12 3.04 8.63
C ASP A 43 7.75 2.39 8.39
N TYR A 44 6.68 3.20 8.30
CA TYR A 44 5.30 2.74 8.08
C TYR A 44 4.95 2.58 6.60
N ILE A 45 5.73 3.17 5.69
CA ILE A 45 5.58 2.94 4.25
C ILE A 45 6.09 1.53 3.97
N PRO A 46 5.23 0.56 3.59
CA PRO A 46 5.68 -0.79 3.29
C PRO A 46 6.67 -0.71 2.12
N LYS A 47 7.95 -0.92 2.42
CA LYS A 47 8.96 -1.05 1.37
C LYS A 47 8.69 -2.38 0.67
N ARG A 48 8.65 -2.38 -0.67
CA ARG A 48 8.68 -3.64 -1.42
C ARG A 48 9.87 -4.44 -0.93
N ASP A 49 9.63 -5.66 -0.48
CA ASP A 49 10.70 -6.58 -0.10
C ASP A 49 11.33 -7.16 -1.36
N LEU A 50 12.09 -6.32 -2.07
CA LEU A 50 12.76 -6.69 -3.31
C LEU A 50 13.71 -7.87 -3.09
N VAL A 51 14.32 -7.97 -1.90
CA VAL A 51 15.22 -9.06 -1.56
C VAL A 51 14.45 -10.37 -1.40
N GLY A 52 13.31 -10.34 -0.69
CA GLY A 52 12.40 -11.49 -0.58
C GLY A 52 11.81 -11.91 -1.92
N GLU A 53 11.37 -10.95 -2.73
CA GLU A 53 10.86 -11.19 -4.09
C GLU A 53 11.93 -11.86 -4.99
N LEU A 54 13.16 -11.32 -5.01
CA LEU A 54 14.27 -11.89 -5.77
C LEU A 54 14.66 -13.28 -5.27
N ARG A 55 14.72 -13.47 -3.95
CA ARG A 55 15.01 -14.78 -3.35
C ARG A 55 13.93 -15.80 -3.71
N GLY A 56 12.66 -15.41 -3.70
CA GLY A 56 11.54 -16.24 -4.13
C GLY A 56 11.67 -16.64 -5.60
N ALA A 57 11.97 -15.69 -6.48
CA ALA A 57 12.18 -15.95 -7.91
C ALA A 57 13.34 -16.91 -8.17
N LEU A 58 14.50 -16.71 -7.51
CA LEU A 58 15.65 -17.60 -7.63
C LEU A 58 15.35 -19.01 -7.08
N GLN A 59 14.57 -19.09 -5.99
CA GLN A 59 14.16 -20.37 -5.43
C GLN A 59 13.21 -21.12 -6.38
N GLN A 60 12.29 -20.44 -7.06
CA GLN A 60 11.45 -21.04 -8.10
C GLN A 60 12.27 -21.59 -9.27
N VAL A 61 13.29 -20.85 -9.74
CA VAL A 61 14.21 -21.35 -10.78
C VAL A 61 14.96 -22.59 -10.30
N LYS A 62 15.46 -22.57 -9.06
CA LYS A 62 16.14 -23.73 -8.46
C LYS A 62 15.22 -24.94 -8.35
N ASP A 63 14.01 -24.78 -7.83
CA ASP A 63 13.06 -25.88 -7.69
C ASP A 63 12.59 -26.41 -9.05
N HIS A 64 12.57 -25.57 -10.07
CA HIS A 64 12.33 -25.99 -11.45
C HIS A 64 13.49 -26.83 -12.01
N MET A 65 14.74 -26.38 -11.79
CA MET A 65 15.94 -27.15 -12.16
C MET A 65 16.02 -28.50 -11.42
N ASP A 66 15.59 -28.54 -10.16
CA ASP A 66 15.49 -29.75 -9.34
C ASP A 66 14.29 -30.65 -9.76
N GLY A 67 13.46 -30.21 -10.72
CA GLY A 67 12.29 -30.96 -11.20
C GLY A 67 11.10 -30.99 -10.24
N LYS A 68 11.13 -30.20 -9.15
CA LYS A 68 10.07 -30.15 -8.13
C LYS A 68 8.87 -29.33 -8.59
N ILE A 69 9.09 -28.34 -9.45
CA ILE A 69 8.03 -27.49 -10.01
C ILE A 69 8.18 -27.34 -11.52
N LYS A 70 7.06 -27.17 -12.22
CA LYS A 70 7.05 -26.79 -13.63
C LYS A 70 6.75 -25.29 -13.73
N LEU A 71 7.66 -24.51 -14.28
CA LEU A 71 7.40 -23.11 -14.59
C LEU A 71 6.44 -23.03 -15.77
N LYS A 72 5.54 -22.05 -15.74
CA LYS A 72 4.66 -21.74 -16.88
C LYS A 72 5.48 -21.22 -18.05
N SER A 73 5.02 -21.52 -19.26
CA SER A 73 5.60 -20.91 -20.45
C SER A 73 5.27 -19.41 -20.51
N LEU A 74 6.01 -18.67 -21.33
CA LEU A 74 5.73 -17.26 -21.57
C LEU A 74 4.32 -17.06 -22.13
N ASP A 75 3.87 -17.94 -23.02
CA ASP A 75 2.54 -17.89 -23.64
C ASP A 75 1.43 -18.11 -22.59
N GLU A 76 1.60 -19.08 -21.69
CA GLU A 76 0.66 -19.36 -20.59
C GLU A 76 0.52 -18.18 -19.61
N LEU A 77 1.57 -17.37 -19.46
CA LEU A 77 1.56 -16.19 -18.59
C LEU A 77 0.89 -14.97 -19.24
N ILE A 78 0.98 -14.85 -20.56
CA ILE A 78 0.37 -13.73 -21.31
C ILE A 78 -1.15 -13.86 -21.35
N ASP A 79 -1.68 -15.08 -21.46
CA ASP A 79 -3.12 -15.35 -21.51
C ASP A 79 -3.84 -15.12 -20.15
N GLU A 80 -3.11 -14.97 -19.05
CA GLU A 80 -3.64 -14.76 -17.70
C GLU A 80 -3.74 -13.28 -17.26
N LEU A 81 -3.29 -12.34 -18.10
CA LEU A 81 -3.30 -10.89 -17.86
C LEU A 81 -4.49 -10.18 -18.53
#